data_AF-A0A829F947-F1
#
_entry.id   AF-A0A829F947-F1
#
_cell.length_a   1.000
_cell.length_b   1.000
_cell.length_c   1.000
_cell.angle_alpha   90.00
_cell.angle_beta   90.00
_cell.angle_gamma   90.00
#
_symmetry.space_group_name_H-M   'P 1'
#
loop_
_entity.id
_entity.type
_entity.pdbx_description
1 polymer ?
#
loop_
_entity_poly.entity_id
_entity_poly.type
_entity_poly.pdbx_seq_one_letter_code
_entity_poly.pdbx_strand_id
1 'polypeptide(L)'
;MWIAHKMDMSMKLIHQAERYLAEKAYRTQKKEFLPKTAVTNRKENKKERQLFAKGDRIFVNEYQKEALVYEDIGEDTIDVYLDKKIIHVPRQRVRLVRSAEDLYPTGYDLDSLFIDYKTRKRQRDLERGSKKAHKVLVKEMRKRQEERRVNDENSK
;
A
#
# COMPACT_ATOMS: atom_id res chain seq x y z
N MET A 1 -10.10 -10.18 -50.76
CA MET A 1 -9.32 -9.81 -49.57
C MET A 1 -9.68 -10.70 -48.37
N TRP A 2 -9.36 -11.99 -48.41
CA TRP A 2 -9.98 -13.00 -47.51
C TRP A 2 -9.43 -13.01 -46.08
N ILE A 3 -8.11 -12.90 -45.91
CA ILE A 3 -7.45 -12.97 -44.59
C ILE A 3 -7.90 -11.83 -43.67
N ALA A 4 -8.16 -10.65 -44.23
CA ALA A 4 -8.55 -9.46 -43.47
C ALA A 4 -9.94 -9.58 -42.81
N HIS A 5 -10.90 -10.12 -43.55
CA HIS A 5 -12.23 -10.43 -43.02
C HIS A 5 -12.17 -11.57 -41.99
N LYS A 6 -11.32 -12.58 -42.21
CA LYS A 6 -11.13 -13.70 -41.28
C LYS A 6 -10.56 -13.26 -39.92
N MET A 7 -9.72 -12.23 -39.91
CA MET A 7 -9.08 -11.68 -38.71
C MET A 7 -9.95 -10.64 -37.96
N ASP A 8 -11.20 -10.44 -38.39
CA ASP A 8 -12.14 -9.45 -37.84
C ASP A 8 -11.54 -8.02 -37.74
N MET A 9 -10.77 -7.62 -38.77
CA MET A 9 -10.26 -6.26 -38.84
C MET A 9 -11.37 -5.25 -39.14
N SER A 10 -11.17 -3.99 -38.73
CA SER A 10 -12.16 -2.93 -38.96
C SER A 10 -12.53 -2.78 -40.43
N MET A 11 -13.84 -2.82 -40.76
CA MET A 11 -14.34 -2.65 -42.13
C MET A 11 -13.87 -1.33 -42.77
N LYS A 12 -13.76 -0.26 -41.99
CA LYS A 12 -13.24 1.04 -42.48
C LYS A 12 -11.81 0.91 -43.01
N LEU A 13 -10.98 0.11 -42.36
CA LEU A 13 -9.59 -0.12 -42.74
C LEU A 13 -9.49 -0.98 -43.99
N ILE A 14 -10.34 -2.01 -44.08
CA ILE A 14 -10.47 -2.90 -45.24
C ILE A 14 -10.86 -2.11 -46.50
N HIS A 15 -11.93 -1.31 -46.43
CA HIS A 15 -12.37 -0.51 -47.59
C HIS A 15 -11.31 0.51 -48.02
N GLN A 16 -10.60 1.10 -47.04
CA GLN A 16 -9.50 2.03 -47.33
C GLN A 16 -8.34 1.32 -48.06
N ALA A 17 -8.00 0.09 -47.67
CA ALA A 17 -6.97 -0.71 -48.31
C ALA A 17 -7.36 -1.14 -49.73
N GLU A 18 -8.62 -1.53 -49.95
CA GLU A 18 -9.14 -1.85 -51.30
C GLU A 18 -9.03 -0.64 -52.23
N ARG A 19 -9.39 0.55 -51.74
CA ARG A 19 -9.24 1.80 -52.50
C ARG A 19 -7.78 2.09 -52.86
N TYR A 20 -6.85 1.82 -51.94
CA TYR A 20 -5.42 1.98 -52.23
C TYR A 20 -4.88 0.98 -53.26
N LEU A 21 -5.39 -0.26 -53.29
CA LEU A 21 -5.02 -1.24 -54.32
C LEU A 21 -5.52 -0.84 -55.71
N ALA A 22 -6.73 -0.29 -55.80
CA ALA A 22 -7.34 0.11 -57.07
C ALA A 22 -6.76 1.41 -57.63
N GLU A 23 -6.71 2.47 -56.81
CA GLU A 23 -6.42 3.83 -57.26
C GLU A 23 -4.96 4.24 -57.02
N LYS A 24 -4.22 3.49 -56.20
CA LYS A 24 -2.84 3.81 -55.75
C LYS A 24 -2.68 5.22 -55.15
N ALA A 25 -3.79 5.85 -54.76
CA ALA A 25 -3.83 7.21 -54.22
C ALA A 25 -3.58 7.20 -52.70
N TYR A 26 -2.33 7.00 -52.31
CA TYR A 26 -1.93 6.94 -50.90
C TYR A 26 -2.01 8.31 -50.22
N ARG A 27 -2.40 8.32 -48.94
CA ARG A 27 -2.37 9.54 -48.12
C ARG A 27 -0.92 9.85 -47.75
N THR A 28 -0.28 10.74 -48.51
CA THR A 28 1.11 11.18 -48.28
C THR A 28 1.23 12.35 -47.30
N GLN A 29 0.11 13.01 -46.97
CA GLN A 29 0.10 14.13 -46.05
C GLN A 29 0.41 13.69 -44.62
N LYS A 30 1.37 14.38 -43.99
CA LYS A 30 1.71 14.20 -42.57
C LYS A 30 0.49 14.51 -41.72
N LYS A 31 0.06 13.53 -40.91
CA LYS A 31 -0.98 13.76 -39.91
C LYS A 31 -0.37 14.58 -38.78
N GLU A 32 -0.85 15.81 -38.61
CA GLU A 32 -0.52 16.58 -37.43
C GLU A 32 -1.25 15.99 -36.23
N PHE A 33 -0.45 15.52 -35.28
CA PHE A 33 -0.96 15.12 -33.97
C PHE A 33 -0.79 16.32 -33.05
N LEU A 34 -1.83 16.64 -32.29
CA LEU A 34 -1.74 17.65 -31.25
C LEU A 34 -0.53 17.33 -30.36
N PRO A 35 0.34 18.31 -30.06
CA PRO A 35 1.47 18.07 -29.18
C PRO A 35 0.96 17.59 -27.83
N LYS A 36 1.64 16.62 -27.20
CA LYS A 36 1.22 16.05 -25.89
C LYS A 36 1.06 17.12 -24.80
N THR A 37 1.65 18.31 -24.99
CA THR A 37 1.49 19.49 -24.14
C THR A 37 0.13 20.19 -24.29
N ALA A 38 -0.64 19.95 -25.33
CA ALA A 38 -2.05 20.39 -25.41
C ALA A 38 -2.97 19.56 -24.50
N VAL A 39 -2.45 18.51 -23.86
CA VAL A 39 -3.14 17.71 -22.82
C VAL A 39 -2.85 18.27 -21.41
N THR A 40 -2.36 19.51 -21.31
CA THR A 40 -2.20 20.22 -20.02
C THR A 40 -3.55 20.57 -19.36
N ASN A 41 -4.66 20.35 -20.05
CA ASN A 41 -6.00 20.32 -19.45
C ASN A 41 -6.52 18.89 -19.19
N ARG A 42 -5.64 17.92 -18.93
CA ARG A 42 -6.05 16.89 -17.97
C ARG A 42 -6.24 17.65 -16.67
N LYS A 43 -7.50 18.05 -16.40
CA LYS A 43 -7.94 18.40 -15.06
C LYS A 43 -7.19 17.45 -14.16
N GLU A 44 -6.28 17.98 -13.35
CA GLU A 44 -5.84 17.27 -12.17
C GLU A 44 -7.16 17.03 -11.44
N ASN A 45 -7.78 15.88 -11.73
CA ASN A 45 -8.72 15.28 -10.83
C ASN A 45 -7.84 14.95 -9.65
N LYS A 46 -7.57 15.99 -8.84
CA LYS A 46 -7.11 15.90 -7.48
C LYS A 46 -8.29 15.26 -6.78
N LYS A 47 -8.51 13.97 -7.10
CA LYS A 47 -9.38 13.09 -6.35
C LYS A 47 -8.88 13.29 -4.95
N GLU A 48 -9.74 13.83 -4.10
CA GLU A 48 -9.45 13.94 -2.68
C GLU A 48 -8.93 12.57 -2.26
N ARG A 49 -7.68 12.58 -1.81
CA ARG A 49 -6.99 11.34 -1.45
C ARG A 49 -7.80 10.77 -0.31
N GLN A 50 -8.41 9.60 -0.54
CA GLN A 50 -9.13 8.91 0.52
C GLN A 50 -8.12 8.60 1.63
N LEU A 51 -8.31 9.24 2.77
CA LEU A 51 -7.56 8.95 3.98
C LEU A 51 -8.15 7.72 4.64
N PHE A 52 -7.28 6.88 5.18
CA PHE A 52 -7.68 5.70 5.92
C PHE A 52 -7.60 5.97 7.42
N ALA A 53 -8.56 5.44 8.16
CA ALA A 53 -8.55 5.51 9.61
C ALA A 53 -7.74 4.34 10.18
N LYS A 54 -7.16 4.56 11.37
CA LYS A 54 -6.52 3.49 12.14
C LYS A 54 -7.53 2.37 12.39
N GLY A 55 -7.11 1.13 12.17
CA GLY A 55 -7.96 -0.05 12.32
C GLY A 55 -8.81 -0.41 11.10
N ASP A 56 -8.79 0.40 10.03
CA ASP A 56 -9.45 0.06 8.77
C ASP A 56 -8.93 -1.27 8.24
N ARG A 57 -9.85 -2.12 7.74
CA ARG A 57 -9.48 -3.33 7.03
C ARG A 57 -9.31 -3.02 5.56
N ILE A 58 -8.11 -3.29 5.06
CA ILE A 58 -7.69 -3.00 3.69
C ILE A 58 -7.15 -4.26 3.02
N PHE A 59 -7.30 -4.33 1.71
CA PHE A 59 -6.68 -5.36 0.88
C PHE A 59 -5.42 -4.81 0.23
N VAL A 60 -4.28 -5.44 0.52
CA VAL A 60 -2.98 -5.05 -0.06
C VAL A 60 -2.74 -5.88 -1.32
N ASN A 61 -2.80 -5.24 -2.49
CA ASN A 61 -2.62 -5.93 -3.78
C ASN A 61 -1.22 -6.54 -3.92
N GLU A 62 -0.19 -5.99 -3.29
CA GLU A 62 1.18 -6.48 -3.39
C GLU A 62 1.37 -7.86 -2.73
N TYR A 63 0.74 -8.07 -1.59
CA TYR A 63 0.81 -9.33 -0.84
C TYR A 63 -0.42 -10.21 -1.05
N GLN A 64 -1.44 -9.72 -1.78
CA GLN A 64 -2.73 -10.40 -2.00
C GLN A 64 -3.39 -10.85 -0.69
N LYS A 65 -3.27 -10.02 0.36
CA LYS A 65 -3.76 -10.30 1.71
C LYS A 65 -4.52 -9.11 2.28
N GLU A 66 -5.45 -9.41 3.16
CA GLU A 66 -6.07 -8.41 4.02
C GLU A 66 -5.11 -8.00 5.15
N ALA A 67 -5.15 -6.73 5.49
CA ALA A 67 -4.32 -6.14 6.52
C ALA A 67 -5.09 -5.02 7.25
N LEU A 68 -4.52 -4.55 8.36
CA LEU A 68 -5.09 -3.46 9.14
C LEU A 68 -4.26 -2.19 8.97
N VAL A 69 -4.91 -1.04 8.78
CA VAL A 69 -4.22 0.25 8.76
C VAL A 69 -3.73 0.59 10.15
N TYR A 70 -2.43 0.83 10.29
CA TYR A 70 -1.82 1.31 11.54
C TYR A 70 -1.87 2.84 11.61
N GLU A 71 -1.42 3.51 10.55
CA GLU A 71 -1.37 4.97 10.46
C GLU A 71 -1.37 5.44 8.99
N ASP A 72 -2.08 6.54 8.71
CA ASP A 72 -2.07 7.22 7.41
C ASP A 72 -1.88 8.72 7.63
N ILE A 73 -0.74 9.25 7.19
CA ILE A 73 -0.34 10.65 7.34
C ILE A 73 -0.82 11.49 6.13
N GLY A 74 -1.43 10.87 5.10
CA GLY A 74 -1.79 11.56 3.86
C GLY A 74 -0.69 11.55 2.78
N GLU A 75 0.48 10.99 3.09
CA GLU A 75 1.59 10.78 2.14
C GLU A 75 1.29 9.72 1.08
N ASP A 76 2.21 9.43 0.16
CA ASP A 76 1.96 8.42 -0.88
C ASP A 76 2.05 6.97 -0.35
N THR A 77 2.57 6.80 0.86
CA THR A 77 2.69 5.53 1.59
C THR A 77 1.81 5.50 2.83
N ILE A 78 1.34 4.30 3.19
CA ILE A 78 0.51 4.03 4.36
C ILE A 78 1.18 2.93 5.19
N ASP A 79 1.07 3.04 6.51
CA ASP A 79 1.60 2.05 7.44
C ASP A 79 0.55 1.00 7.73
N VAL A 80 0.87 -0.23 7.38
CA VAL A 80 -0.07 -1.35 7.39
C VAL A 80 0.46 -2.48 8.24
N TYR A 81 -0.39 -3.05 9.09
CA TYR A 81 -0.08 -4.20 9.92
C TYR A 81 -0.45 -5.50 9.21
N LEU A 82 0.59 -6.25 8.84
CA LEU A 82 0.49 -7.54 8.16
C LEU A 82 1.44 -8.55 8.82
N ASP A 83 0.97 -9.77 9.06
CA ASP A 83 1.80 -10.88 9.57
C ASP A 83 2.64 -10.51 10.83
N LYS A 84 2.03 -9.76 11.77
CA LYS A 84 2.64 -9.25 13.02
C LYS A 84 3.75 -8.22 12.84
N LYS A 85 3.82 -7.56 11.68
CA LYS A 85 4.79 -6.51 11.38
C LYS A 85 4.08 -5.31 10.77
N ILE A 86 4.65 -4.13 10.98
CA ILE A 86 4.23 -2.91 10.30
C ILE A 86 5.08 -2.81 9.04
N ILE A 87 4.42 -2.59 7.90
CA ILE A 87 5.03 -2.45 6.58
C ILE A 87 4.52 -1.17 5.90
N HIS A 88 5.38 -0.52 5.14
CA HIS A 88 5.03 0.67 4.37
C HIS A 88 4.59 0.27 2.97
N VAL A 89 3.37 0.64 2.59
CA VAL A 89 2.78 0.24 1.30
C VAL A 89 2.29 1.46 0.53
N PRO A 90 2.50 1.53 -0.80
CA PRO A 90 1.96 2.63 -1.60
C PRO A 90 0.42 2.66 -1.58
N ARG A 91 -0.18 3.84 -1.35
CA ARG A 91 -1.64 4.03 -1.29
C ARG A 91 -2.37 3.52 -2.53
N GLN A 92 -1.76 3.64 -3.71
CA GLN A 92 -2.37 3.20 -4.96
C GLN A 92 -2.55 1.67 -5.03
N ARG A 93 -1.88 0.91 -4.17
CA ARG A 93 -1.91 -0.56 -4.13
C ARG A 93 -2.79 -1.13 -3.02
N VAL A 94 -3.53 -0.28 -2.31
CA VAL A 94 -4.46 -0.69 -1.26
C VAL A 94 -5.89 -0.36 -1.63
N ARG A 95 -6.83 -1.20 -1.17
CA ARG A 95 -8.27 -0.98 -1.33
C ARG A 95 -8.95 -1.13 0.03
N LEU A 96 -9.86 -0.21 0.35
CA LEU A 96 -10.70 -0.35 1.54
C LEU A 96 -11.60 -1.57 1.39
N VAL A 97 -11.61 -2.45 2.39
CA VAL A 97 -12.54 -3.58 2.51
C VAL A 97 -13.65 -3.22 3.49
N ARG A 98 -13.29 -2.69 4.66
CA ARG A 98 -14.23 -2.29 5.71
C ARG A 98 -13.65 -1.19 6.59
N SER A 99 -14.47 -0.22 6.97
CA SER A 99 -14.05 0.84 7.89
C SER A 99 -13.90 0.30 9.32
N ALA A 100 -13.05 0.97 10.10
CA ALA A 100 -12.89 0.70 11.53
C ALA A 100 -14.21 0.93 12.29
N GLU A 101 -14.98 1.94 11.89
CA GLU A 101 -16.28 2.29 12.50
C GLU A 101 -17.30 1.14 12.43
N ASP A 102 -17.30 0.39 11.32
CA ASP A 102 -18.18 -0.77 11.15
C ASP A 102 -17.65 -2.05 11.82
N LEU A 103 -16.36 -2.09 12.12
CA LEU A 103 -15.67 -3.26 12.68
C LEU A 103 -15.68 -3.27 14.20
N TYR A 104 -15.54 -2.11 14.83
CA TYR A 104 -15.28 -2.00 16.26
C TYR A 104 -16.33 -1.11 16.93
N PRO A 105 -16.83 -1.50 18.12
CA PRO A 105 -17.71 -0.65 18.90
C PRO A 105 -17.06 0.69 19.26
N THR A 106 -17.91 1.70 19.50
CA THR A 106 -17.46 3.00 19.99
C THR A 106 -16.69 2.85 21.30
N GLY A 107 -15.51 3.47 21.39
CA GLY A 107 -14.63 3.39 22.57
C GLY A 107 -13.74 2.15 22.64
N TYR A 108 -13.69 1.33 21.58
CA TYR A 108 -12.74 0.21 21.51
C TYR A 108 -11.29 0.71 21.37
N ASP A 109 -10.37 0.07 22.09
CA ASP A 109 -8.94 0.36 22.05
C ASP A 109 -8.29 -0.28 20.81
N LEU A 110 -8.17 0.51 19.74
CA LEU A 110 -7.57 0.07 18.47
C LEU A 110 -6.07 -0.23 18.60
N ASP A 111 -5.35 0.38 19.55
CA ASP A 111 -3.91 0.12 19.73
C ASP A 111 -3.67 -1.34 20.13
N SER A 112 -4.64 -1.95 20.80
CA SER A 112 -4.58 -3.36 21.20
C SER A 112 -4.54 -4.34 20.01
N LEU A 113 -4.94 -3.92 18.81
CA LEU A 113 -4.92 -4.74 17.59
C LEU A 113 -3.49 -4.97 17.06
N PHE A 114 -2.57 -4.06 17.38
CA PHE A 114 -1.23 -4.03 16.79
C PHE A 114 -0.15 -4.60 17.73
N ILE A 115 -0.50 -4.87 19.00
CA ILE A 115 0.44 -5.25 20.06
C ILE A 115 0.08 -6.63 20.61
N ASP A 116 1.09 -7.49 20.79
CA ASP A 116 0.90 -8.79 21.43
C ASP A 116 0.44 -8.66 22.89
N TYR A 117 -0.36 -9.61 23.34
CA TYR A 117 -0.90 -9.66 24.70
C TYR A 117 0.22 -9.59 25.76
N LYS A 118 1.34 -10.29 25.56
CA LYS A 118 2.43 -10.33 26.54
C LYS A 118 3.07 -8.96 26.68
N THR A 119 3.31 -8.26 25.58
CA THR A 119 3.88 -6.91 25.56
C THR A 119 2.94 -5.92 26.25
N ARG A 120 1.65 -5.94 25.88
CA ARG A 120 0.63 -5.08 26.49
C ARG A 120 0.45 -5.33 27.98
N LYS A 121 0.48 -6.60 28.41
CA LYS A 121 0.39 -6.98 29.82
C LYS A 121 1.61 -6.49 30.60
N ARG A 122 2.81 -6.71 30.05
CA ARG A 122 4.06 -6.24 30.67
C ARG A 122 4.02 -4.72 30.88
N GLN A 123 3.60 -3.97 29.86
CA GLN A 123 3.49 -2.51 29.93
C GLN A 123 2.52 -2.07 31.03
N ARG A 124 1.30 -2.63 31.06
CA ARG A 124 0.31 -2.34 32.11
C ARG A 124 0.78 -2.74 33.51
N ASP A 125 1.47 -3.87 33.67
CA ASP A 125 2.02 -4.27 34.96
C ASP A 125 3.11 -3.28 35.43
N LEU A 126 3.87 -2.70 34.51
CA LEU A 126 4.87 -1.68 34.80
C LEU A 126 4.21 -0.36 35.21
N GLU A 127 3.21 0.10 34.46
CA GLU A 127 2.42 1.31 34.74
C GLU A 127 1.70 1.22 36.09
N ARG A 128 1.18 0.04 36.43
CA ARG A 128 0.54 -0.23 37.73
C ARG A 128 1.55 -0.29 38.90
N GLY A 129 2.85 -0.23 38.64
CA GLY A 129 3.88 -0.31 39.67
C GLY A 129 4.11 -1.73 40.21
N SER A 130 3.86 -2.77 39.41
CA SER A 130 4.10 -4.15 39.82
C SER A 130 5.58 -4.35 40.18
N LYS A 131 5.85 -4.63 41.46
CA LYS A 131 7.20 -4.97 41.95
C LYS A 131 7.81 -6.15 41.19
N LYS A 132 6.98 -7.09 40.73
CA LYS A 132 7.43 -8.24 39.93
C LYS A 132 7.92 -7.79 38.55
N ALA A 133 7.19 -6.93 37.86
CA ALA A 133 7.58 -6.41 36.55
C ALA A 133 8.88 -5.57 36.66
N HIS A 134 8.99 -4.74 37.69
CA HIS A 134 10.21 -3.97 37.96
C HIS A 134 11.42 -4.87 38.25
N LYS A 135 11.25 -5.93 39.04
CA LYS A 135 12.31 -6.92 39.28
C LYS A 135 12.79 -7.59 37.99
N VAL A 136 11.86 -7.93 37.08
CA VAL A 136 12.21 -8.49 35.75
C VAL A 136 13.02 -7.48 34.95
N LEU A 137 12.60 -6.21 34.90
CA LEU A 137 13.30 -5.15 34.18
C LEU A 137 14.72 -4.93 34.73
N VAL A 138 14.89 -4.91 36.06
CA VAL A 138 16.21 -4.82 36.72
C VAL A 138 17.09 -6.03 36.37
N LYS A 139 16.52 -7.24 36.33
CA LYS A 139 17.25 -8.45 35.94
C LYS A 139 17.73 -8.38 34.49
N GLU A 140 16.88 -7.92 33.58
CA GLU A 140 17.21 -7.72 32.16
C GLU A 140 18.30 -6.66 31.99
N MET A 141 18.26 -5.55 32.75
CA MET A 141 19.31 -4.53 32.73
C MET A 141 20.67 -5.08 33.14
N ARG A 142 20.73 -5.87 34.23
CA ARG A 142 21.99 -6.49 34.70
C ARG A 142 22.56 -7.44 33.66
N LYS A 143 21.72 -8.30 33.06
CA LYS A 143 22.15 -9.22 31.99
C LYS A 143 22.74 -8.49 30.79
N ARG A 144 22.08 -7.39 30.35
CA ARG A 144 22.58 -6.56 29.24
C ARG A 144 23.92 -5.90 29.54
N GLN A 145 24.17 -5.49 30.79
CA GLN A 145 25.47 -4.94 31.20
C GLN A 145 26.57 -5.99 31.16
N GLU A 146 26.27 -7.21 31.61
CA GLU A 146 27.19 -8.34 31.58
C GLU A 146 27.53 -8.77 30.15
N GLU A 147 26.53 -8.89 29.28
CA GLU A 147 26.73 -9.18 27.84
C GLU A 147 27.62 -8.13 27.15
N ARG A 148 27.44 -6.84 27.47
CA ARG A 148 28.29 -5.76 26.95
C ARG A 148 29.73 -5.90 27.41
N ARG A 149 29.96 -6.17 28.71
CA ARG A 149 31.30 -6.38 29.26
C ARG A 149 32.03 -7.54 28.59
N VAL A 150 31.34 -8.68 28.41
CA VAL A 150 31.92 -9.86 27.75
C VAL A 150 32.24 -9.58 26.28
N ASN A 151 31.40 -8.84 25.56
CA ASN A 151 31.69 -8.45 24.18
C ASN A 151 32.88 -7.48 24.08
N ASP A 152 33.02 -6.55 25.02
CA ASP A 152 34.16 -5.61 25.07
C ASP A 152 35.49 -6.34 25.40
N GLU A 153 35.43 -7.40 26.21
CA GLU A 153 36.59 -8.26 26.53
C GLU A 153 36.99 -9.17 25.36
N ASN A 154 36.03 -9.69 24.60
CA ASN A 154 36.30 -10.54 23.41
C ASN A 154 36.70 -9.76 22.16
N SER A 155 36.53 -8.43 22.14
CA SER A 155 36.89 -7.56 21.02
C SER A 155 38.31 -6.94 21.17
N LYS A 156 39.03 -7.26 22.24
CA LYS A 156 40.44 -6.89 22.48
C LYS A 156 41.36 -8.06 22.19
#